data_AF-A0A7S3DK01-F1
#
_entry.id   AF-A0A7S3DK01-F1
#
_cell.length_a   1.000
_cell.length_b   1.000
_cell.length_c   1.000
_cell.angle_alpha   90.00
_cell.angle_beta   90.00
_cell.angle_gamma   90.00
#
_symmetry.space_group_name_H-M   'P 1'
#
loop_
_entity.id
_entity.type
_entity.pdbx_description
1 polymer ?
#
loop_
_entity_poly.entity_id
_entity_poly.type
_entity_poly.pdbx_seq_one_letter_code
_entity_poly.pdbx_strand_id
1 'polypeptide(L)'
;MALVNGGESKEEFIAACLLHDVGHMLGIEGRLPQMDGWGTEDHEGVGARWAGSLGFTLAVCDLIHNHVNAKRYLCYVHPVYQANLTTASQETLVRQGGPMNEEEATEWEKSPRFLHYLAIRRVDEKAKVPNMEVPDLSAYLSTLQSCMNSTHTIA
;
A
#
# COMPACT_ATOMS: atom_id res chain seq x y z
N MET A 1 10.85 -17.47 2.14
CA MET A 1 10.05 -16.27 2.44
C MET A 1 9.18 -16.62 3.65
N ALA A 2 9.74 -16.46 4.84
CA ALA A 2 9.02 -16.74 6.09
C ALA A 2 8.01 -15.61 6.31
N LEU A 3 6.73 -15.97 6.40
CA LEU A 3 5.67 -15.06 6.85
C LEU A 3 6.02 -14.67 8.29
N VAL A 4 6.26 -13.39 8.53
CA VAL A 4 6.57 -12.89 9.87
C VAL A 4 5.23 -12.76 10.62
N ASN A 5 5.20 -12.99 11.93
CA ASN A 5 3.96 -12.99 12.70
C ASN A 5 3.38 -11.56 12.85
N GLY A 6 2.44 -11.17 11.98
CA GLY A 6 1.67 -9.91 12.06
C GLY A 6 0.14 -10.13 12.09
N GLY A 7 -0.30 -11.38 12.13
CA GLY A 7 -1.71 -11.79 12.20
C GLY A 7 -2.44 -11.85 10.85
N GLU A 8 -1.83 -11.38 9.76
CA GLU A 8 -2.39 -11.49 8.41
C GLU A 8 -2.06 -12.83 7.74
N SER A 9 -2.92 -13.25 6.82
CA SER A 9 -2.66 -14.37 5.93
C SER A 9 -1.79 -13.97 4.73
N LYS A 10 -1.25 -14.98 4.04
CA LYS A 10 -0.53 -14.77 2.78
C LYS A 10 -1.46 -14.14 1.73
N GLU A 11 -2.72 -14.56 1.72
CA GLU A 11 -3.75 -14.09 0.81
C GLU A 11 -4.03 -12.60 1.04
N GLU A 12 -4.12 -12.16 2.30
CA GLU A 12 -4.32 -10.75 2.65
C GLU A 12 -3.13 -9.89 2.22
N PHE A 13 -1.90 -10.38 2.38
CA PHE A 13 -0.72 -9.69 1.87
C PHE A 13 -0.73 -9.55 0.34
N ILE A 14 -1.11 -10.61 -0.38
CA ILE A 14 -1.22 -10.59 -1.85
C ILE A 14 -2.32 -9.61 -2.29
N ALA A 15 -3.49 -9.65 -1.63
CA ALA A 15 -4.59 -8.74 -1.90
C ALA A 15 -4.17 -7.28 -1.68
N ALA A 16 -3.49 -6.98 -0.57
CA ALA A 16 -2.98 -5.63 -0.31
C ALA A 16 -1.94 -5.19 -1.34
N CYS A 17 -1.01 -6.06 -1.75
CA CYS A 17 -0.05 -5.74 -2.81
C CYS A 17 -0.75 -5.40 -4.13
N LEU A 18 -1.78 -6.16 -4.50
CA LEU A 18 -2.53 -5.93 -5.74
C LEU A 18 -3.33 -4.62 -5.70
N LEU A 19 -3.79 -4.20 -4.52
CA LEU A 19 -4.72 -3.08 -4.36
C LEU A 19 -4.10 -1.79 -3.83
N HIS A 20 -2.81 -1.78 -3.43
CA HIS A 20 -2.23 -0.65 -2.68
C HIS A 20 -2.38 0.73 -3.37
N ASP A 21 -2.30 0.76 -4.71
CA ASP A 21 -2.41 1.99 -5.51
C ASP A 21 -3.81 2.27 -6.09
N VAL A 22 -4.81 1.43 -5.79
CA VAL A 22 -6.18 1.58 -6.37
C VAL A 22 -6.78 2.95 -6.09
N GLY A 23 -6.36 3.60 -4.99
CA GLY A 23 -6.79 4.94 -4.63
C GLY A 23 -6.44 6.02 -5.66
N HIS A 24 -5.43 5.82 -6.50
CA HIS A 24 -5.14 6.73 -7.62
C HIS A 24 -6.26 6.70 -8.67
N MET A 25 -6.72 5.52 -9.05
CA MET A 25 -7.82 5.37 -10.03
C MET A 25 -9.12 5.96 -9.49
N LEU A 26 -9.44 5.63 -8.23
CA LEU A 26 -10.62 6.13 -7.53
C LEU A 26 -10.58 7.65 -7.34
N GLY A 27 -9.41 8.22 -7.08
CA GLY A 27 -9.24 9.65 -6.95
C GLY A 27 -9.41 10.41 -8.26
N ILE A 28 -8.99 9.83 -9.39
CA ILE A 28 -9.26 10.39 -10.72
C ILE A 28 -10.76 10.38 -11.00
N GLU A 29 -11.44 9.25 -10.78
CA GLU A 29 -12.89 9.12 -11.00
C GLU A 29 -13.69 10.06 -10.11
N GLY A 30 -13.33 10.13 -8.83
CA GLY A 30 -13.97 10.98 -7.82
C GLY A 30 -13.55 12.45 -7.85
N ARG A 31 -12.64 12.85 -8.74
CA ARG A 31 -12.07 14.22 -8.83
C ARG A 31 -11.50 14.72 -7.49
N LEU A 32 -10.80 13.84 -6.77
CA LEU A 32 -10.14 14.16 -5.52
C LEU A 32 -8.88 15.02 -5.75
N PRO A 33 -8.35 15.69 -4.71
CA PRO A 33 -7.09 16.43 -4.80
C PRO A 33 -5.95 15.60 -5.40
N GLN A 34 -5.19 16.22 -6.31
CA GLN A 34 -4.09 15.59 -7.03
C GLN A 34 -2.76 16.27 -6.67
N MET A 35 -1.68 15.49 -6.72
CA MET A 35 -0.31 15.92 -6.53
C MET A 35 0.29 16.42 -7.86
N ASP A 36 -0.33 17.41 -8.49
CA ASP A 36 0.13 18.04 -9.75
C ASP A 36 0.49 17.05 -10.87
N GLY A 37 -0.34 16.01 -11.02
CA GLY A 37 -0.16 14.97 -12.05
C GLY A 37 0.65 13.75 -11.60
N TRP A 38 1.15 13.72 -10.37
CA TRP A 38 1.86 12.56 -9.80
C TRP A 38 0.95 11.55 -9.09
N GLY A 39 -0.36 11.79 -9.06
CA GLY A 39 -1.36 10.91 -8.45
C GLY A 39 -2.26 11.63 -7.45
N THR A 40 -3.18 10.88 -6.83
CA THR A 40 -4.11 11.38 -5.80
C THR A 40 -3.41 11.53 -4.45
N GLU A 41 -3.63 12.66 -3.75
CA GLU A 41 -2.89 13.06 -2.54
C GLU A 41 -2.96 12.04 -1.37
N ASP A 42 -4.16 11.53 -1.06
CA ASP A 42 -4.42 10.51 -0.03
C ASP A 42 -4.81 9.16 -0.67
N HIS A 43 -4.11 8.72 -1.73
CA HIS A 43 -4.47 7.47 -2.41
C HIS A 43 -4.44 6.24 -1.49
N GLU A 44 -3.55 6.18 -0.52
CA GLU A 44 -3.46 5.13 0.48
C GLU A 44 -4.71 5.10 1.38
N GLY A 45 -5.22 6.26 1.81
CA GLY A 45 -6.44 6.35 2.60
C GLY A 45 -7.69 6.13 1.75
N VAL A 46 -7.73 6.65 0.52
CA VAL A 46 -8.82 6.43 -0.43
C VAL A 46 -8.95 4.94 -0.75
N GLY A 47 -7.84 4.28 -1.09
CA GLY A 47 -7.80 2.85 -1.38
C GLY A 47 -8.21 2.00 -0.19
N ALA A 48 -7.69 2.30 1.00
CA ALA A 48 -8.05 1.57 2.23
C ALA A 48 -9.53 1.72 2.59
N ARG A 49 -10.10 2.93 2.51
CA ARG A 49 -11.53 3.19 2.77
C ARG A 49 -12.41 2.47 1.76
N TRP A 50 -12.03 2.50 0.47
CA TRP A 50 -12.75 1.79 -0.58
C TRP A 50 -12.72 0.27 -0.37
N ALA A 51 -11.54 -0.31 -0.09
CA ALA A 51 -11.41 -1.74 0.20
C ALA A 51 -12.28 -2.13 1.41
N GLY A 52 -12.26 -1.33 2.48
CA GLY A 52 -13.12 -1.53 3.64
C GLY A 52 -14.60 -1.48 3.28
N SER A 53 -15.02 -0.57 2.40
CA SER A 53 -16.42 -0.47 1.94
C SER A 53 -16.90 -1.66 1.11
N LEU A 54 -15.97 -2.40 0.49
CA LEU A 54 -16.26 -3.66 -0.21
C LEU A 54 -16.25 -4.86 0.76
N GLY A 55 -15.85 -4.67 2.01
CA GLY A 55 -15.80 -5.72 3.02
C GLY A 55 -14.48 -6.47 3.09
N PHE A 56 -13.39 -5.95 2.54
CA PHE A 56 -12.06 -6.53 2.79
C PHE A 56 -11.72 -6.51 4.28
N THR A 57 -10.90 -7.45 4.73
CA THR A 57 -10.47 -7.52 6.13
C THR A 57 -9.72 -6.26 6.56
N LEU A 58 -9.70 -6.00 7.88
CA LEU A 58 -8.93 -4.89 8.44
C LEU A 58 -7.44 -5.02 8.14
N ALA A 59 -6.91 -6.25 8.03
CA ALA A 59 -5.51 -6.46 7.68
C ALA A 59 -5.20 -5.93 6.27
N VAL A 60 -6.03 -6.26 5.26
CA VAL A 60 -5.86 -5.75 3.90
C VAL A 60 -5.93 -4.22 3.87
N CYS A 61 -6.94 -3.64 4.54
CA CYS A 61 -7.13 -2.19 4.56
C CYS A 61 -5.95 -1.47 5.22
N ASP A 62 -5.46 -1.99 6.35
CA ASP A 62 -4.36 -1.42 7.10
C ASP A 62 -3.03 -1.52 6.34
N LEU A 63 -2.81 -2.62 5.62
CA LEU A 63 -1.66 -2.80 4.74
C LEU A 63 -1.67 -1.82 3.56
N ILE A 64 -2.83 -1.61 2.91
CA ILE A 64 -3.01 -0.60 1.86
C ILE A 64 -2.73 0.80 2.44
N HIS A 65 -3.30 1.12 3.59
CA HIS A 65 -3.16 2.45 4.19
C HIS A 65 -1.71 2.82 4.53
N ASN A 66 -0.89 1.85 4.90
CA ASN A 66 0.44 2.11 5.44
C ASN A 66 1.59 2.06 4.41
N HIS A 67 1.33 1.80 3.13
CA HIS A 67 2.41 1.68 2.14
C HIS A 67 3.14 3.01 1.87
N VAL A 68 2.47 4.16 2.03
CA VAL A 68 3.10 5.49 1.99
C VAL A 68 3.96 5.74 3.23
N ASN A 69 3.46 5.42 4.42
CA ASN A 69 4.24 5.52 5.65
C ASN A 69 5.48 4.61 5.62
N ALA A 70 5.39 3.44 5.01
CA ALA A 70 6.54 2.58 4.76
C ALA A 70 7.61 3.25 3.88
N LYS A 71 7.20 4.02 2.85
CA LYS A 71 8.13 4.84 2.06
C LYS A 71 8.81 5.89 2.93
N ARG A 72 8.03 6.67 3.69
CA ARG A 72 8.55 7.72 4.59
C ARG A 72 9.54 7.17 5.61
N TYR A 73 9.20 6.03 6.22
CA TYR A 73 10.06 5.33 7.16
C TYR A 73 11.38 4.87 6.52
N LEU A 74 11.32 4.20 5.36
CA LEU A 74 12.52 3.70 4.67
C LEU A 74 13.46 4.85 4.26
N CYS A 75 12.92 6.00 3.87
CA CYS A 75 13.74 7.19 3.59
C CYS A 75 14.43 7.74 4.85
N TYR A 76 13.78 7.62 6.02
CA TYR A 76 14.36 8.00 7.30
C TYR A 76 15.51 7.07 7.70
N VAL A 77 15.27 5.76 7.78
CA VAL A 77 16.27 4.81 8.28
C VAL A 77 17.39 4.50 7.28
N HIS A 78 17.13 4.71 5.98
CA HIS A 78 18.09 4.45 4.92
C HIS A 78 18.13 5.63 3.93
N PRO A 79 18.98 6.65 4.15
CA PRO A 79 19.07 7.79 3.23
C PRO A 79 19.36 7.40 1.77
N VAL A 80 20.10 6.29 1.55
CA VAL A 80 20.35 5.74 0.21
C VAL A 80 19.07 5.21 -0.46
N TYR A 81 18.07 4.78 0.31
CA TYR A 81 16.78 4.35 -0.22
C TYR A 81 16.06 5.49 -0.96
N GLN A 82 16.09 6.71 -0.40
CA GLN A 82 15.48 7.88 -1.05
C GLN A 82 16.10 8.17 -2.43
N ALA A 83 17.42 7.99 -2.57
CA ALA A 83 18.13 8.18 -3.83
C ALA A 83 17.72 7.16 -4.91
N ASN A 84 17.19 6.00 -4.52
CA ASN A 84 16.75 4.94 -5.43
C ASN A 84 15.26 5.02 -5.80
N LEU A 85 14.51 5.95 -5.19
CA LEU A 85 13.12 6.20 -5.56
C LEU A 85 13.03 6.70 -7.01
N THR A 86 11.98 6.29 -7.71
CA THR A 86 11.60 6.91 -8.99
C THR A 86 11.26 8.40 -8.81
N THR A 87 11.40 9.19 -9.86
CA THR A 87 11.05 10.63 -9.86
C THR A 87 9.67 10.90 -9.26
N ALA A 88 8.64 10.16 -9.69
CA ALA A 88 7.29 10.29 -9.14
C ALA A 88 7.24 10.05 -7.62
N SER A 89 7.94 9.03 -7.12
CA SER A 89 7.98 8.72 -5.69
C SER A 89 8.74 9.77 -4.87
N GLN A 90 9.75 10.43 -5.45
CA GLN A 90 10.47 11.54 -4.83
C GLN A 90 9.60 12.80 -4.74
N GLU A 91 8.91 13.16 -5.82
CA GLU A 91 8.00 14.32 -5.86
C GLU A 91 6.84 14.17 -4.87
N THR A 92 6.24 12.97 -4.82
CA THR A 92 5.15 12.67 -3.88
C THR A 92 5.62 12.59 -2.42
N LEU A 93 6.87 12.17 -2.17
CA LEU A 93 7.43 12.11 -0.80
C LEU A 93 7.40 13.49 -0.12
N VAL A 94 7.73 14.56 -0.84
CA VAL A 94 7.72 15.92 -0.29
C VAL A 94 6.31 16.33 0.15
N ARG A 95 5.29 16.01 -0.66
CA ARG A 95 3.88 16.33 -0.35
C ARG A 95 3.32 15.47 0.79
N GLN A 96 3.84 14.27 0.95
CA GLN A 96 3.44 13.33 1.99
C GLN A 96 4.16 13.58 3.34
N GLY A 97 4.83 14.72 3.50
CA GLY A 97 5.50 15.11 4.75
C GLY A 97 6.96 14.68 4.87
N GLY A 98 7.58 14.21 3.78
CA GLY A 98 8.99 13.84 3.75
C GLY A 98 9.31 12.53 4.50
N PRO A 99 10.61 12.21 4.67
CA PRO A 99 11.04 11.14 5.58
C PRO A 99 10.45 11.35 6.96
N MET A 100 10.14 10.24 7.67
CA MET A 100 9.70 10.33 9.06
C MET A 100 10.77 11.01 9.93
N ASN A 101 10.33 11.66 11.00
CA ASN A 101 11.21 12.02 12.11
C ASN A 101 11.35 10.84 13.10
N GLU A 102 12.22 10.99 14.11
CA GLU A 102 12.49 9.94 15.10
C GLU A 102 11.24 9.53 15.91
N GLU A 103 10.39 10.49 16.27
CA GLU A 103 9.17 10.24 17.05
C GLU A 103 8.14 9.46 16.21
N GLU A 104 7.92 9.87 14.96
CA GLU A 104 7.06 9.18 13.99
C GLU A 104 7.54 7.75 13.75
N ALA A 105 8.85 7.57 13.51
CA ALA A 105 9.43 6.26 13.27
C ALA A 105 9.30 5.34 14.49
N THR A 106 9.61 5.85 15.69
CA THR A 106 9.52 5.10 16.95
C THR A 106 8.09 4.67 17.26
N GLU A 107 7.11 5.53 16.99
CA GLU A 107 5.69 5.17 17.18
C GLU A 107 5.24 4.15 16.13
N TRP A 108 5.60 4.35 14.86
CA TRP A 108 5.17 3.50 13.76
C TRP A 108 5.76 2.07 13.84
N GLU A 109 6.99 1.92 14.35
CA GLU A 109 7.65 0.64 14.62
C GLU A 109 6.90 -0.24 15.64
N LYS A 110 6.06 0.36 16.51
CA LYS A 110 5.27 -0.40 17.49
C LYS A 110 4.14 -1.21 16.87
N SER A 111 3.80 -0.97 15.59
CA SER A 111 2.77 -1.75 14.92
C SER A 111 3.19 -3.23 14.82
N PRO A 112 2.31 -4.18 15.18
CA PRO A 112 2.58 -5.60 14.99
C PRO A 112 2.74 -6.00 13.51
N ARG A 113 2.29 -5.15 12.57
CA ARG A 113 2.42 -5.35 11.12
C ARG A 113 3.54 -4.53 10.49
N PHE A 114 4.38 -3.88 11.29
CA PHE A 114 5.48 -3.02 10.82
C PHE A 114 6.31 -3.68 9.69
N LEU A 115 6.74 -4.93 9.89
CA LEU A 115 7.55 -5.64 8.90
C LEU A 115 6.81 -5.94 7.59
N HIS A 116 5.49 -6.07 7.63
CA HIS A 116 4.67 -6.28 6.43
C HIS A 116 4.43 -4.99 5.65
N TYR A 117 4.27 -3.86 6.34
CA TYR A 117 4.25 -2.56 5.66
C TYR A 117 5.55 -2.35 4.86
N LEU A 118 6.70 -2.66 5.46
CA LEU A 118 7.99 -2.62 4.75
C LEU A 118 8.05 -3.61 3.59
N ALA A 119 7.44 -4.80 3.74
CA ALA A 119 7.42 -5.81 2.69
C ALA A 119 6.60 -5.37 1.48
N ILE A 120 5.41 -4.77 1.68
CA ILE A 120 4.61 -4.20 0.58
C ILE A 120 5.40 -3.15 -0.16
N ARG A 121 6.04 -2.21 0.55
CA ARG A 121 6.83 -1.16 -0.09
C ARG A 121 8.01 -1.70 -0.91
N ARG A 122 8.61 -2.80 -0.48
CA ARG A 122 9.66 -3.49 -1.25
C ARG A 122 9.10 -4.17 -2.49
N VAL A 123 7.86 -4.68 -2.45
CA VAL A 123 7.18 -5.25 -3.62
C VAL A 123 6.86 -4.14 -4.62
N ASP A 124 6.27 -3.03 -4.17
CA ASP A 124 5.99 -1.83 -4.97
C ASP A 124 7.26 -1.36 -5.72
N GLU A 125 8.37 -1.12 -5.02
CA GLU A 125 9.61 -0.69 -5.69
C GLU A 125 10.13 -1.68 -6.74
N LYS A 126 9.93 -2.99 -6.52
CA LYS A 126 10.37 -4.03 -7.46
C LYS A 126 9.43 -4.20 -8.65
N ALA A 127 8.18 -3.74 -8.56
CA ALA A 127 7.14 -3.92 -9.57
C ALA A 127 7.26 -2.96 -10.77
N LYS A 128 8.47 -2.46 -11.04
CA LYS A 128 8.76 -1.43 -12.06
C LYS A 128 9.53 -2.00 -13.27
N VAL A 129 9.42 -3.30 -13.52
CA VAL A 129 10.12 -4.01 -14.61
C VAL A 129 9.25 -3.97 -15.88
N PRO A 130 9.64 -3.22 -16.92
CA PRO A 130 8.86 -3.17 -18.15
C PRO A 130 8.77 -4.54 -18.82
N ASN A 131 7.61 -4.86 -19.39
CA ASN A 131 7.35 -6.11 -20.12
C ASN A 131 7.51 -7.40 -19.29
N MET A 132 7.48 -7.31 -17.96
CA MET A 132 7.44 -8.51 -17.12
C MET A 132 6.12 -9.25 -17.34
N GLU A 133 6.20 -10.52 -17.74
CA GLU A 133 5.03 -11.38 -17.82
C GLU A 133 4.53 -11.68 -16.40
N VAL A 134 3.25 -11.39 -16.16
CA VAL A 134 2.57 -11.61 -14.90
C VAL A 134 1.23 -12.31 -15.15
N PRO A 135 0.70 -13.05 -14.15
CA PRO A 135 -0.66 -13.57 -14.24
C PRO A 135 -1.66 -12.44 -14.46
N ASP A 136 -2.77 -12.76 -15.12
CA ASP A 136 -3.87 -11.82 -15.27
C ASP A 136 -4.58 -11.57 -13.93
N LEU A 137 -5.46 -10.55 -13.89
CA LEU A 137 -6.24 -10.25 -12.69
C LEU A 137 -7.13 -11.43 -12.26
N SER A 138 -7.58 -12.25 -13.22
CA SER A 138 -8.48 -13.38 -12.94
C SER A 138 -7.83 -14.42 -12.02
N ALA A 139 -6.50 -14.60 -12.13
CA ALA A 139 -5.72 -15.47 -11.27
C ALA A 139 -5.75 -15.07 -9.78
N TYR A 140 -6.10 -13.82 -9.47
CA TYR A 140 -6.14 -13.30 -8.10
C TYR A 140 -7.56 -13.19 -7.53
N LEU A 141 -8.62 -13.46 -8.31
CA LEU A 141 -10.01 -13.27 -7.86
C LEU A 141 -10.37 -14.12 -6.64
N SER A 142 -9.94 -15.38 -6.60
CA SER A 142 -10.18 -16.27 -5.46
C SER A 142 -9.45 -15.78 -4.20
N THR A 143 -8.23 -15.28 -4.35
CA THR A 143 -7.46 -14.65 -3.27
C THR A 143 -8.20 -13.42 -2.74
N LEU A 144 -8.61 -12.52 -3.61
CA LEU A 144 -9.36 -11.32 -3.24
C LEU A 144 -10.66 -11.67 -2.50
N GLN A 145 -11.44 -12.62 -3.02
CA GLN A 145 -12.68 -13.09 -2.39
C GLN A 145 -12.44 -13.70 -1.01
N SER A 146 -11.36 -14.47 -0.84
CA SER A 146 -11.03 -15.07 0.46
C SER A 146 -10.67 -14.05 1.54
N CYS A 147 -10.29 -12.83 1.14
CA CYS A 147 -9.98 -11.72 2.03
C CYS A 147 -11.16 -10.79 2.29
N MET A 148 -12.38 -11.15 1.85
CA MET A 148 -13.60 -10.41 2.14
C MET A 148 -14.34 -11.06 3.31
N ASN A 149 -14.86 -10.24 4.21
CA ASN A 149 -15.72 -10.71 5.29
C ASN A 149 -17.01 -11.29 4.70
N SER A 150 -17.47 -12.43 5.21
CA SER A 150 -18.59 -13.23 4.67
C SER A 150 -19.98 -12.54 4.74
N THR A 151 -20.05 -11.21 4.91
CA THR A 151 -21.29 -10.48 5.20
C THR A 151 -21.78 -9.54 4.10
N HIS A 152 -21.13 -9.49 2.93
CA HIS A 152 -21.70 -8.81 1.77
C HIS A 152 -22.34 -9.78 0.78
N THR A 153 -23.48 -10.34 1.17
CA THR A 153 -24.52 -10.67 0.19
C THR A 153 -25.06 -9.33 -0.31
N ILE A 154 -24.68 -8.93 -1.52
CA ILE A 154 -25.37 -7.85 -2.22
C ILE A 154 -26.79 -8.39 -2.49
N ALA A 155 -27.77 -7.84 -1.76
CA ALA A 155 -29.19 -8.02 -2.06
C ALA A 155 -29.60 -7.12 -3.22
#